data_AF-A0A6A3C891-F1
#
_entry.id   AF-A0A6A3C891-F1
#
_cell.length_a   1.000
_cell.length_b   1.000
_cell.length_c   1.000
_cell.angle_alpha   90.00
_cell.angle_beta   90.00
_cell.angle_gamma   90.00
#
_symmetry.space_group_name_H-M   'P 1'
#
loop_
_entity.id
_entity.type
_entity.pdbx_description
1 polymer ?
#
loop_
_entity_poly.entity_id
_entity_poly.type
_entity_poly.pdbx_seq_one_letter_code
_entity_poly.pdbx_strand_id
1 'polypeptide(L)'
;MDCWSPPLTVDEEYEKLVIRMNPPRVTVDNAASRKATLIKVDSANKRGSLLEVVQVLTDLDLMIRRAYISSDGEWFMDVFHVTDQHGNKLSEVDVAEKNQQQLGPRAYSFRSLARSVGVQAASKQTVIELIGRDLPGLLLQIFLF
;
A
#
# COMPACT_ATOMS: atom_id res chain seq x y z
N MET A 1 5.34 46.93 -7.72
CA MET A 1 6.25 46.13 -6.86
C MET A 1 5.58 44.79 -6.80
N ASP A 2 5.85 44.00 -7.82
CA ASP A 2 5.01 42.86 -8.16
C ASP A 2 5.68 41.67 -7.51
N CYS A 3 5.01 41.13 -6.49
CA CYS A 3 5.54 40.09 -5.64
C CYS A 3 5.58 38.78 -6.46
N TRP A 4 6.69 38.56 -7.16
CA TRP A 4 6.95 37.30 -7.83
C TRP A 4 7.23 36.25 -6.74
N SER A 5 6.20 35.50 -6.36
CA SER A 5 6.41 34.27 -5.60
C SER A 5 7.14 33.28 -6.53
N PRO A 6 8.30 32.73 -6.13
CA PRO A 6 8.92 31.66 -6.90
C PRO A 6 7.98 30.46 -6.92
N PRO A 7 7.88 29.72 -8.04
CA PRO A 7 7.14 28.47 -8.06
C PRO A 7 7.82 27.52 -7.07
N LEU A 8 7.06 26.97 -6.13
CA LEU A 8 7.53 25.93 -5.20
C LEU A 8 8.23 24.86 -6.03
N THR A 9 9.47 24.54 -5.70
CA THR A 9 10.20 23.51 -6.43
C THR A 9 9.48 22.18 -6.21
N VAL A 10 9.39 21.35 -7.25
CA VAL A 10 8.66 20.08 -7.24
C VAL A 10 9.09 19.19 -6.06
N ASP A 11 10.35 19.32 -5.65
CA ASP A 11 10.95 18.67 -4.49
C ASP A 11 10.27 19.05 -3.16
N GLU A 12 9.90 20.32 -2.93
CA GLU A 12 9.22 20.75 -1.69
C GLU A 12 7.80 20.18 -1.58
N GLU A 13 7.11 20.02 -2.72
CA GLU A 13 5.80 19.39 -2.76
C GLU A 13 5.90 17.87 -2.50
N TYR A 14 6.93 17.22 -3.06
CA TYR A 14 7.24 15.81 -2.81
C TYR A 14 7.54 15.53 -1.33
N GLU A 15 8.42 16.32 -0.72
CA GLU A 15 8.78 16.20 0.70
C GLU A 15 7.55 16.36 1.61
N LYS A 16 6.66 17.30 1.28
CA LYS A 16 5.40 17.50 2.03
C LYS A 16 4.46 16.30 1.92
N LEU A 17 4.46 15.59 0.78
CA LEU A 17 3.68 14.35 0.60
C LEU A 17 4.25 13.20 1.43
N VAL A 18 5.57 13.04 1.47
CA VAL A 18 6.25 12.01 2.27
C VAL A 18 5.95 12.20 3.76
N ILE A 19 5.97 13.44 4.25
CA ILE A 19 5.58 13.78 5.62
C ILE A 19 4.11 13.39 5.87
N ARG A 20 3.21 13.63 4.91
CA ARG A 20 1.78 13.31 5.04
C ARG A 20 1.47 11.80 5.01
N MET A 21 2.38 10.99 4.47
CA MET A 21 2.31 9.52 4.42
C MET A 21 2.86 8.85 5.69
N ASN A 22 3.30 9.64 6.67
CA ASN A 22 3.79 9.20 7.96
C ASN A 22 2.94 9.89 9.07
N PRO A 23 2.12 9.15 9.84
CA PRO A 23 2.11 7.70 9.99
C PRO A 23 1.44 6.94 8.82
N PRO A 24 1.72 5.64 8.67
CA PRO A 24 1.07 4.76 7.70
C PRO A 24 -0.46 4.87 7.77
N ARG A 25 -1.12 4.95 6.62
CA ARG A 25 -2.58 4.92 6.52
C ARG A 25 -3.02 3.50 6.20
N VAL A 26 -3.90 2.96 7.03
CA VAL A 26 -4.45 1.62 6.86
C VAL A 26 -5.94 1.74 6.61
N THR A 27 -6.43 1.06 5.59
CA THR A 27 -7.86 0.96 5.30
C THR A 27 -8.24 -0.50 5.13
N VAL A 28 -9.33 -0.90 5.76
CA VAL A 28 -9.85 -2.27 5.67
C VAL A 28 -11.13 -2.28 4.85
N ASP A 29 -11.14 -3.07 3.78
CA ASP A 29 -12.29 -3.28 2.91
C ASP A 29 -12.74 -4.74 2.99
N ASN A 30 -13.91 -4.95 3.57
CA ASN A 30 -14.52 -6.26 3.66
C ASN A 30 -15.62 -6.50 2.61
N ALA A 31 -15.79 -5.65 1.61
CA ALA A 31 -16.82 -5.78 0.58
C ALA A 31 -16.24 -6.17 -0.80
N ALA A 32 -15.06 -5.69 -1.16
CA ALA A 32 -14.48 -5.88 -2.50
C ALA A 32 -14.19 -7.34 -2.89
N SER A 33 -14.09 -8.27 -1.93
CA SER A 33 -13.87 -9.70 -2.20
C SER A 33 -14.85 -10.57 -1.44
N ARG A 34 -15.37 -11.62 -2.10
CA ARG A 34 -16.24 -12.61 -1.46
C ARG A 34 -15.50 -13.59 -0.54
N LYS A 35 -14.17 -13.71 -0.69
CA LYS A 35 -13.36 -14.77 -0.05
C LYS A 35 -12.34 -14.27 0.96
N ALA A 36 -12.03 -12.97 0.98
CA ALA A 36 -10.99 -12.40 1.82
C ALA A 36 -11.37 -10.96 2.20
N THR A 37 -10.81 -10.49 3.30
CA THR A 37 -10.82 -9.07 3.68
C THR A 37 -9.59 -8.41 3.06
N LEU A 38 -9.75 -7.22 2.49
CA LEU A 38 -8.64 -6.46 1.93
C LEU A 38 -8.13 -5.49 2.99
N ILE A 39 -6.82 -5.50 3.22
CA ILE A 39 -6.12 -4.49 4.02
C ILE A 39 -5.21 -3.74 3.07
N LYS A 40 -5.48 -2.46 2.90
CA LYS A 40 -4.65 -1.55 2.11
C LYS A 40 -3.80 -0.70 3.05
N VAL A 41 -2.52 -0.58 2.74
CA VAL A 41 -1.53 0.19 3.49
C VAL A 41 -0.84 1.18 2.55
N ASP A 42 -1.01 2.48 2.83
CA ASP A 42 -0.32 3.57 2.15
C ASP A 42 0.70 4.18 3.11
N SER A 43 1.99 4.20 2.77
CA SER A 43 3.01 4.86 3.61
C SER A 43 4.27 5.28 2.86
N ALA A 44 5.12 6.03 3.56
CA ALA A 44 6.47 6.33 3.12
C ALA A 44 7.33 5.06 3.08
N ASN A 45 8.12 4.91 2.02
CA ASN A 45 8.97 3.76 1.75
C ASN A 45 10.25 3.84 2.57
N LYS A 46 10.18 3.34 3.81
CA LYS A 46 11.34 3.16 4.68
C LYS A 46 11.86 1.74 4.56
N ARG A 47 13.17 1.56 4.72
CA ARG A 47 13.78 0.22 4.75
C ARG A 47 13.08 -0.66 5.80
N GLY A 48 12.56 -1.80 5.36
CA GLY A 48 11.90 -2.77 6.23
C GLY A 48 10.40 -2.56 6.46
N SER A 49 9.78 -1.55 5.84
CA SER A 49 8.34 -1.25 6.00
C SER A 49 7.43 -2.43 5.66
N LEU A 50 7.68 -3.12 4.54
CA LEU A 50 6.89 -4.29 4.15
C LEU A 50 6.99 -5.42 5.19
N LEU A 51 8.18 -5.64 5.76
CA LEU A 51 8.35 -6.67 6.79
C LEU A 51 7.56 -6.31 8.06
N GLU A 52 7.60 -5.05 8.47
CA GLU A 52 6.81 -4.56 9.61
C GLU A 52 5.31 -4.81 9.41
N VAL A 53 4.78 -4.50 8.22
CA VAL A 53 3.37 -4.78 7.90
C VAL A 53 3.08 -6.27 7.96
N VAL A 54 3.90 -7.11 7.33
CA VAL A 54 3.70 -8.58 7.33
C VAL A 54 3.78 -9.15 8.75
N GLN A 55 4.69 -8.65 9.58
CA GLN A 55 4.81 -9.03 10.98
C GLN A 55 3.55 -8.69 11.76
N VAL A 56 3.04 -7.46 11.66
CA VAL A 56 1.82 -7.09 12.39
C VAL A 56 0.62 -7.91 11.92
N LEU A 57 0.48 -8.16 10.61
CA LEU A 57 -0.59 -9.03 10.11
C LEU A 57 -0.46 -10.45 10.69
N THR A 58 0.76 -10.98 10.77
CA THR A 58 1.03 -12.31 11.34
C THR A 58 0.76 -12.35 12.85
N ASP A 59 1.17 -11.33 13.60
CA ASP A 59 0.94 -11.20 15.05
C ASP A 59 -0.55 -11.05 15.39
N LEU A 60 -1.36 -10.63 14.42
CA LEU A 60 -2.81 -10.55 14.51
C LEU A 60 -3.53 -11.83 14.04
N ASP A 61 -2.79 -12.93 13.89
CA ASP A 61 -3.25 -14.24 13.40
C ASP A 61 -3.97 -14.18 12.04
N LEU A 62 -3.56 -13.24 11.18
CA LEU A 62 -4.11 -13.08 9.83
C LEU A 62 -3.30 -13.88 8.81
N MET A 63 -3.99 -14.65 7.99
CA MET A 63 -3.39 -15.39 6.88
C MET A 63 -3.44 -14.56 5.60
N ILE A 64 -2.28 -14.18 5.06
CA ILE A 64 -2.18 -13.51 3.75
C ILE A 64 -2.36 -14.56 2.64
N ARG A 65 -3.45 -14.44 1.87
CA ARG A 65 -3.76 -15.32 0.73
C ARG A 65 -3.16 -14.81 -0.59
N ARG A 66 -3.08 -13.49 -0.72
CA ARG A 66 -2.49 -12.79 -1.87
C ARG A 66 -2.07 -11.40 -1.41
N ALA A 67 -1.02 -10.85 -1.99
CA ALA A 67 -0.66 -9.46 -1.83
C ALA A 67 -0.33 -8.83 -3.19
N TYR A 68 -0.68 -7.56 -3.34
CA TYR A 68 -0.22 -6.70 -4.42
C TYR A 68 0.69 -5.65 -3.79
N ILE A 69 1.95 -5.65 -4.19
CA ILE A 69 2.97 -4.77 -3.62
C ILE A 69 3.34 -3.75 -4.69
N SER A 70 3.25 -2.46 -4.34
CA SER A 70 3.60 -1.37 -5.24
C SER A 70 4.46 -0.36 -4.50
N SER A 71 5.65 -0.11 -5.01
CA SER A 71 6.57 0.87 -4.46
C SER A 71 7.04 1.78 -5.59
N ASP A 72 6.87 3.08 -5.39
CA ASP A 72 7.29 4.11 -6.34
C ASP A 72 8.06 5.19 -5.57
N GLY A 73 9.36 5.29 -5.87
CA GLY A 73 10.29 6.17 -5.16
C GLY A 73 10.18 6.02 -3.63
N GLU A 74 9.71 7.10 -3.00
CA GLU A 74 9.67 7.26 -1.55
C GLU A 74 8.34 6.83 -0.90
N TRP A 75 7.44 6.18 -1.64
CA TRP A 75 6.18 5.68 -1.07
C TRP A 75 5.84 4.27 -1.55
N PHE A 76 4.97 3.61 -0.80
CA PHE A 76 4.40 2.32 -1.17
C PHE A 76 2.90 2.30 -0.91
N MET A 77 2.20 1.50 -1.73
CA MET A 77 0.79 1.17 -1.62
C MET A 77 0.64 -0.34 -1.78
N ASP A 78 0.44 -1.00 -0.66
CA ASP A 78 0.31 -2.45 -0.61
C ASP A 78 -1.11 -2.87 -0.28
N VAL A 79 -1.61 -3.90 -0.96
CA VAL A 79 -2.95 -4.47 -0.75
C VAL A 79 -2.81 -5.94 -0.39
N PHE A 80 -3.23 -6.30 0.81
CA PHE A 80 -3.20 -7.66 1.34
C PHE A 80 -4.61 -8.24 1.35
N HIS A 81 -4.79 -9.39 0.70
CA HIS A 81 -5.98 -10.22 0.84
C HIS A 81 -5.76 -11.16 2.01
N VAL A 82 -6.43 -10.90 3.13
CA VAL A 82 -6.28 -11.65 4.37
C VAL A 82 -7.53 -12.45 4.71
N THR A 83 -7.32 -13.56 5.43
CA THR A 83 -8.38 -14.33 6.09
C THR A 83 -7.99 -14.57 7.54
N ASP A 84 -8.94 -15.03 8.34
CA ASP A 84 -8.60 -15.67 9.61
C ASP A 84 -7.85 -17.01 9.38
N GLN A 85 -7.46 -17.65 10.49
CA GLN A 85 -6.84 -18.98 10.51
C GLN A 85 -7.71 -20.10 9.92
N HIS A 86 -9.04 -19.92 9.89
CA HIS A 86 -10.00 -20.88 9.31
C HIS A 86 -10.23 -20.63 7.81
N GLY A 87 -9.64 -19.58 7.23
CA GLY A 87 -9.85 -19.20 5.83
C GLY A 87 -11.09 -18.36 5.57
N ASN A 88 -11.75 -17.86 6.61
CA ASN A 88 -12.91 -16.98 6.51
C ASN A 88 -12.50 -15.51 6.49
N LYS A 89 -13.43 -14.66 6.08
CA LYS A 89 -13.28 -13.20 6.17
C LYS A 89 -13.31 -12.77 7.63
N LEU A 90 -12.68 -11.64 7.91
CA LEU A 90 -12.77 -11.02 9.23
C LEU A 90 -14.20 -10.59 9.51
N SER A 91 -14.64 -10.79 10.75
CA SER A 91 -15.97 -10.36 11.17
C SER A 91 -16.03 -8.82 11.23
N GLU A 92 -17.23 -8.24 11.19
CA GLU A 92 -17.35 -6.78 11.29
C GLU A 92 -16.79 -6.20 12.59
N VAL A 93 -16.83 -6.98 13.68
CA VAL A 93 -16.22 -6.62 14.97
C VAL A 93 -14.70 -6.55 14.84
N ASP A 94 -14.08 -7.56 14.24
CA ASP A 94 -12.62 -7.61 14.04
C ASP A 94 -12.14 -6.49 13.11
N VAL A 95 -12.93 -6.15 12.09
CA VAL A 95 -12.62 -5.07 11.14
C VAL A 95 -12.70 -3.71 11.83
N ALA A 96 -13.71 -3.48 12.67
CA ALA A 96 -13.87 -2.25 13.41
C ALA A 96 -12.74 -2.05 14.44
N GLU A 97 -12.39 -3.09 15.20
CA GLU A 97 -11.28 -3.04 16.15
C GLU A 97 -9.92 -2.81 15.46
N LYS A 98 -9.68 -3.46 14.31
CA LYS A 98 -8.44 -3.29 13.54
C LYS A 98 -8.33 -1.92 12.86
N ASN A 99 -9.45 -1.27 12.53
CA ASN A 99 -9.43 0.13 12.07
C ASN A 99 -9.10 1.12 13.20
N GLN A 100 -9.44 0.80 14.46
CA GLN A 100 -9.14 1.65 15.62
C GLN A 100 -7.75 1.42 16.19
N GLN A 101 -7.21 0.20 16.08
CA GLN A 101 -5.79 -0.07 16.30
C GLN A 101 -5.03 0.41 15.07
N GLN A 102 -4.91 1.73 14.91
CA GLN A 102 -3.95 2.30 13.98
C GLN A 102 -2.61 1.64 14.26
N LEU A 103 -1.98 1.11 13.20
CA LEU A 103 -0.60 0.67 13.16
C LEU A 103 0.29 1.90 13.45
N GLY A 104 0.25 2.38 14.68
CA GLY A 104 1.14 3.40 15.18
C GLY A 104 2.55 2.84 15.20
N PRO A 105 3.57 3.71 15.22
CA PRO A 105 4.97 3.30 15.18
C PRO A 105 5.31 2.56 16.48
N ARG A 106 4.99 1.27 16.56
CA ARG A 106 5.66 0.36 17.46
C ARG A 106 6.95 0.04 16.76
N ALA A 107 8.05 0.58 17.28
CA ALA A 107 9.40 0.27 16.84
C ALA A 107 9.66 -1.24 17.07
N TYR A 108 9.17 -2.08 16.17
CA TYR A 108 9.47 -3.49 16.15
C TYR A 108 10.92 -3.61 15.71
N SER A 109 11.80 -3.88 16.68
CA SER A 109 13.20 -4.13 16.42
C SER A 109 13.31 -5.34 15.49
N PHE A 110 13.99 -5.11 14.37
CA PHE A 110 14.15 -6.04 13.26
C PHE A 110 14.84 -7.33 13.75
N ARG A 111 14.08 -8.34 14.14
CA ARG A 111 14.62 -9.71 14.26
C ARG A 111 14.68 -10.29 12.86
N SER A 112 15.91 -10.37 12.33
CA SER A 112 16.23 -11.05 11.08
C SER A 112 15.61 -12.45 11.05
N LEU A 113 14.48 -12.59 10.36
CA LEU A 113 13.92 -13.90 10.04
C LEU A 113 14.45 -14.26 8.65
N ALA A 114 15.41 -15.18 8.60
CA ALA A 114 16.04 -15.69 7.38
C ALA A 114 15.10 -16.60 6.57
N ARG A 115 13.85 -16.17 6.35
CA ARG A 115 12.85 -16.92 5.60
C ARG A 115 12.66 -16.23 4.25
N SER A 116 13.19 -16.86 3.20
CA SER A 116 12.95 -16.43 1.83
C SER A 116 11.50 -16.71 1.46
N VAL A 117 10.80 -15.69 0.95
CA VAL A 117 9.48 -15.86 0.33
C VAL A 117 9.72 -16.14 -1.15
N GLY A 118 9.35 -17.33 -1.62
CA GLY A 118 9.43 -17.68 -3.04
C GLY A 118 8.47 -16.82 -3.85
N VAL A 119 9.00 -16.01 -4.77
CA VAL A 119 8.19 -15.21 -5.69
C VAL A 119 7.95 -16.02 -6.96
N GLN A 120 6.71 -16.39 -7.23
CA GLN A 120 6.33 -17.00 -8.51
C GLN A 120 5.76 -15.91 -9.43
N ALA A 121 6.47 -15.60 -10.51
CA ALA A 121 6.00 -14.65 -11.51
C ALA A 121 4.73 -15.17 -12.20
N ALA A 122 3.70 -14.32 -12.31
CA ALA A 122 2.51 -14.62 -13.09
C ALA A 122 2.84 -14.59 -14.60
N SER A 123 2.53 -15.65 -15.33
CA SER A 123 3.02 -15.89 -16.70
C SER A 123 2.25 -15.19 -17.82
N LYS A 124 1.35 -14.25 -17.51
CA LYS A 124 0.61 -13.47 -18.52
C LYS A 124 0.54 -12.01 -18.10
N GLN A 125 1.44 -11.20 -18.63
CA GLN A 125 1.38 -9.74 -18.57
C GLN A 125 1.16 -9.22 -19.99
N THR A 126 0.16 -8.36 -20.16
CA THR A 126 0.02 -7.53 -21.37
C THR A 126 0.68 -6.20 -21.06
N VAL A 127 1.72 -5.86 -21.81
CA VAL A 127 2.40 -4.56 -21.69
C VAL A 127 1.83 -3.64 -22.75
N ILE A 128 1.42 -2.44 -22.35
CA ILE A 128 0.96 -1.37 -23.25
C ILE A 128 1.96 -0.23 -23.11
N GLU A 129 2.68 0.07 -24.19
CA GLU A 129 3.58 1.22 -24.29
C GLU A 129 2.87 2.35 -25.03
N LEU A 130 2.88 3.56 -24.46
CA LEU A 130 2.25 4.74 -25.03
C LEU A 130 3.34 5.74 -25.42
N ILE A 131 3.50 5.99 -26.72
CA ILE A 131 4.48 6.93 -27.26
C ILE A 131 3.73 8.05 -27.96
N GLY A 132 3.91 9.28 -27.50
CA GLY A 132 3.23 10.44 -28.06
C GLY A 132 3.62 11.73 -27.35
N ARG A 133 3.11 12.86 -27.86
CA ARG A 133 3.21 14.15 -27.18
C ARG A 133 2.25 14.17 -26.00
N ASP A 134 2.72 14.64 -24.84
CA ASP A 134 1.86 14.81 -23.68
C ASP A 134 0.74 15.82 -23.98
N LEU A 135 -0.49 15.44 -23.62
CA LEU A 135 -1.70 16.21 -23.87
C LEU A 135 -2.63 16.09 -22.65
N PRO A 136 -3.23 17.20 -22.17
CA PRO A 136 -4.18 17.15 -21.06
C PRO A 136 -5.31 16.15 -21.36
N GLY A 137 -5.52 15.19 -20.47
CA GLY A 137 -6.57 14.18 -20.61
C GLY A 137 -6.22 12.97 -21.47
N LEU A 138 -4.97 12.81 -21.93
CA LEU A 138 -4.55 11.64 -22.72
C LEU A 138 -4.86 10.31 -22.01
N LEU A 139 -4.52 10.20 -20.72
CA LEU A 139 -4.83 8.99 -19.95
C LEU A 139 -6.33 8.78 -19.77
N LEU A 140 -7.12 9.86 -19.62
CA LEU A 140 -8.58 9.74 -19.54
C LEU A 140 -9.13 9.14 -20.83
N GLN A 141 -8.67 9.60 -22.00
CA GLN A 141 -9.10 9.06 -23.30
C GLN A 141 -8.77 7.57 -23.47
N ILE A 142 -7.68 7.10 -22.87
CA ILE A 142 -7.23 5.71 -22.97
C ILE A 142 -8.03 4.80 -22.04
N PHE A 143 -8.37 5.27 -20.83
CA PHE A 143 -9.06 4.47 -19.82
C PHE A 143 -10.59 4.66 -19.79
N LEU A 144 -11.15 5.53 -20.63
CA LEU A 144 -12.59 5.68 -20.84
C LEU A 144 -13.11 4.57 -21.78
N PHE A 145 -13.34 3.37 -21.25
CA PHE A 145 -14.14 2.32 -21.89
C PHE A 145 -14.97 1.56 -20.85
#